data_AF-A0A151SI36-F1
#
_entry.id   AF-A0A151SI36-F1
#
_cell.length_a   1.000
_cell.length_b   1.000
_cell.length_c   1.000
_cell.angle_alpha   90.00
_cell.angle_beta   90.00
_cell.angle_gamma   90.00
#
_symmetry.space_group_name_H-M   'P 1'
#
loop_
_entity.id
_entity.type
_entity.pdbx_description
1 polymer ?
#
loop_
_entity_poly.entity_id
_entity_poly.type
_entity_poly.pdbx_seq_one_letter_code
_entity_poly.pdbx_strand_id
1 'polypeptide(L)'
;MNFITHLPLSHGYSTIMVVVDRLSKFGHFIALKENFTSKIVAYAFVNNIVKLYGVPKPIVSDRDRVFLSSFWQQLFKAQGTTLSMSSSYHLQTDGQSEALNKTLEMYLRCFVFDHPKTWVPMLPWAQFWYNSSWHHSVGMPPFQALYGREPP
;
A
#
# COMPACT_ATOMS: atom_id res chain seq x y z
N MET A 1 -1.17 -0.74 -6.17
CA MET A 1 -0.91 -1.64 -5.02
C MET A 1 0.37 -2.38 -5.31
N ASN A 2 1.20 -2.52 -4.28
CA ASN A 2 2.52 -3.13 -4.40
C ASN A 2 2.88 -3.81 -3.07
N PHE A 3 3.90 -4.67 -3.06
CA PHE A 3 4.47 -5.29 -1.87
C PHE A 3 5.93 -4.85 -1.66
N ILE A 4 6.25 -4.47 -0.42
CA ILE A 4 7.64 -4.37 0.04
C ILE A 4 7.96 -5.67 0.77
N THR A 5 8.73 -6.55 0.13
CA THR A 5 9.07 -7.88 0.63
C THR A 5 10.48 -7.93 1.23
N HIS A 6 10.86 -9.08 1.79
CA HIS A 6 12.20 -9.34 2.35
C HIS A 6 12.63 -8.39 3.48
N LEU A 7 11.67 -7.86 4.24
CA LEU A 7 11.97 -7.08 5.44
C LEU A 7 12.45 -8.00 6.57
N PRO A 8 13.29 -7.49 7.49
CA PRO A 8 13.66 -8.23 8.70
C PRO A 8 12.41 -8.69 9.45
N LEU A 9 12.41 -9.92 9.97
CA LEU A 9 11.24 -10.46 10.65
C LEU A 9 10.90 -9.64 11.90
N SER A 10 9.69 -9.04 11.91
CA SER A 10 9.16 -8.26 13.04
C SER A 10 7.80 -8.82 13.44
N HIS A 11 7.63 -9.27 14.68
CA HIS A 11 6.38 -9.86 15.18
C HIS A 11 5.77 -10.95 14.27
N GLY A 12 6.61 -11.68 13.51
CA GLY A 12 6.18 -12.70 12.55
C GLY A 12 5.77 -12.17 11.16
N TYR A 13 5.96 -10.88 10.89
CA TYR A 13 5.72 -10.23 9.60
C TYR A 13 7.05 -9.92 8.88
N SER A 14 7.05 -10.00 7.56
CA SER A 14 8.22 -9.77 6.70
C SER A 14 7.89 -9.03 5.41
N THR A 15 6.61 -8.67 5.21
CA THR A 15 6.15 -7.96 4.02
C THR A 15 5.21 -6.82 4.41
N ILE A 16 5.23 -5.73 3.67
CA ILE A 16 4.24 -4.66 3.75
C ILE A 16 3.47 -4.62 2.43
N MET A 17 2.14 -4.74 2.50
CA MET A 17 1.26 -4.38 1.40
C MET A 17 1.01 -2.87 1.42
N VAL A 18 1.32 -2.22 0.30
CA VAL A 18 1.16 -0.78 0.12
C VAL A 18 -0.01 -0.54 -0.83
N VAL A 19 -1.02 0.18 -0.32
CA VAL A 19 -2.19 0.60 -1.10
C VAL A 19 -2.26 2.12 -1.07
N VAL A 20 -2.34 2.74 -2.25
CA VAL A 20 -2.27 4.19 -2.38
C VAL A 20 -3.39 4.63 -3.30
N ASP A 21 -4.20 5.56 -2.84
CA ASP A 21 -5.20 6.20 -3.67
C ASP A 21 -4.53 7.12 -4.70
N ARG A 22 -4.91 6.99 -5.97
CA ARG A 22 -4.26 7.75 -7.05
C ARG A 22 -4.63 9.23 -7.04
N LEU A 23 -5.79 9.60 -6.50
CA LEU A 23 -6.26 10.99 -6.49
C LEU A 23 -5.67 11.75 -5.31
N SER A 24 -6.00 11.32 -4.09
CA SER A 24 -5.57 11.96 -2.85
C SER A 24 -4.13 11.65 -2.44
N LYS A 25 -3.52 10.60 -3.02
CA LYS A 25 -2.25 9.99 -2.57
C LYS A 25 -2.32 9.41 -1.17
N PHE A 26 -3.52 9.20 -0.62
CA PHE A 26 -3.65 8.61 0.71
C PHE A 26 -3.13 7.17 0.71
N GLY A 27 -2.17 6.89 1.60
CA GLY A 27 -1.47 5.62 1.70
C GLY A 27 -1.95 4.77 2.88
N HIS A 28 -2.02 3.46 2.65
CA HIS A 28 -2.25 2.42 3.66
C HIS A 28 -1.09 1.43 3.64
N PHE A 29 -0.53 1.16 4.81
CA PHE A 29 0.60 0.25 5.00
C PHE A 29 0.19 -0.92 5.88
N ILE A 30 0.11 -2.12 5.31
CA ILE A 30 -0.47 -3.29 5.96
C ILE A 30 0.59 -4.37 6.09
N ALA A 31 0.93 -4.77 7.31
CA ALA A 31 1.88 -5.86 7.54
C ALA A 31 1.31 -7.22 7.12
N LEU A 32 2.11 -8.01 6.41
CA LEU A 32 1.81 -9.38 5.99
C LEU A 32 2.95 -10.33 6.41
N LYS A 33 2.57 -11.56 6.76
CA LYS A 33 3.50 -12.65 7.05
C LYS A 33 4.22 -13.10 5.77
N GLU A 34 5.34 -13.79 5.95
CA GLU A 34 6.00 -14.49 4.84
C GLU A 34 5.04 -15.53 4.21
N ASN A 35 5.16 -15.74 2.89
CA ASN A 35 4.34 -16.70 2.13
C ASN A 35 2.82 -16.42 2.18
N PHE A 36 2.42 -15.15 2.14
CA PHE A 36 1.01 -14.78 2.04
C PHE A 36 0.38 -15.31 0.74
N THR A 37 -0.88 -15.75 0.84
CA THR A 37 -1.67 -16.18 -0.32
C THR A 37 -2.59 -15.06 -0.80
N SER A 38 -3.11 -15.18 -2.03
CA SER A 38 -4.11 -14.24 -2.54
C SER A 38 -5.36 -14.13 -1.68
N LYS A 39 -5.74 -15.21 -0.97
CA LYS A 39 -6.81 -15.19 0.03
C LYS A 39 -6.48 -14.27 1.19
N ILE A 40 -5.27 -14.37 1.75
CA ILE A 40 -4.82 -13.51 2.88
C ILE A 40 -4.81 -12.04 2.45
N VAL A 41 -4.28 -11.76 1.25
CA VAL A 41 -4.26 -10.39 0.71
C VAL A 41 -5.68 -9.85 0.51
N ALA A 42 -6.64 -10.68 0.11
CA ALA A 42 -8.02 -10.24 -0.06
C ALA A 42 -8.67 -9.86 1.26
N TYR A 43 -8.46 -10.67 2.31
CA TYR A 43 -8.92 -10.33 3.65
C TYR A 43 -8.26 -9.04 4.16
N ALA A 44 -6.94 -8.90 3.98
CA ALA A 44 -6.22 -7.69 4.37
C ALA A 44 -6.75 -6.45 3.64
N PHE A 45 -7.00 -6.56 2.34
CA PHE A 45 -7.55 -5.47 1.53
C PHE A 45 -8.97 -5.09 1.96
N VAL A 46 -9.84 -6.07 2.22
CA VAL A 46 -11.21 -5.80 2.69
C VAL A 46 -11.19 -5.10 4.06
N ASN A 47 -10.41 -5.62 5.00
CA ASN A 47 -10.36 -5.13 6.38
C ASN A 47 -9.76 -3.73 6.52
N ASN A 48 -8.82 -3.36 5.64
CA ASN A 48 -8.10 -2.10 5.74
C ASN A 48 -8.54 -1.05 4.70
N ILE A 49 -9.08 -1.46 3.55
CA ILE A 49 -9.44 -0.55 2.45
C ILE A 49 -10.95 -0.52 2.24
N VAL A 50 -11.56 -1.67 1.93
CA VAL A 50 -12.99 -1.73 1.57
C VAL A 50 -13.88 -1.29 2.73
N LYS A 51 -13.52 -1.67 3.96
CA LYS A 51 -14.21 -1.21 5.18
C LYS A 51 -14.25 0.31 5.31
N LEU A 52 -13.21 1.02 4.85
CA LEU A 52 -13.09 2.47 5.03
C LEU A 52 -13.74 3.25 3.88
N TYR A 53 -13.60 2.77 2.63
CA TYR A 53 -13.93 3.56 1.43
C TYR A 53 -14.89 2.85 0.47
N GLY A 54 -15.29 1.62 0.77
CA GLY A 54 -15.98 0.75 -0.17
C GLY A 54 -15.03 0.14 -1.22
N VAL A 55 -15.62 -0.52 -2.21
CA VAL A 55 -14.85 -1.20 -3.26
C VAL A 55 -14.34 -0.18 -4.29
N PRO A 56 -13.03 -0.12 -4.55
CA PRO A 56 -12.49 0.78 -5.58
C PRO A 56 -12.92 0.35 -7.00
N LYS A 57 -13.14 1.33 -7.89
CA LYS A 57 -13.57 1.07 -9.28
C LYS A 57 -12.41 0.61 -10.16
N PRO A 58 -11.33 1.39 -10.36
CA PRO A 58 -10.11 0.87 -10.97
C PRO A 58 -9.05 0.58 -9.91
N ILE A 59 -8.38 -0.55 -10.05
CA ILE A 59 -7.20 -0.89 -9.26
C ILE A 59 -6.04 -1.09 -10.23
N VAL A 60 -4.93 -0.41 -9.93
CA VAL A 60 -3.65 -0.64 -10.61
C VAL A 60 -2.74 -1.40 -9.65
N SER A 61 -2.23 -2.55 -10.09
CA SER A 61 -1.22 -3.32 -9.35
C SER A 61 -0.06 -3.69 -10.26
N ASP A 62 1.07 -4.02 -9.66
CA ASP A 62 2.16 -4.69 -10.36
C ASP A 62 1.75 -6.10 -10.82
N ARG A 63 2.70 -6.78 -11.46
CA ARG A 63 2.54 -8.15 -11.95
C ARG A 63 2.93 -9.21 -10.92
N ASP A 64 2.82 -8.93 -9.62
CA ASP A 64 3.06 -9.96 -8.62
C ASP A 64 2.10 -11.15 -8.79
N ARG A 65 2.62 -12.35 -8.53
CA ARG A 65 1.89 -13.63 -8.69
C ARG A 65 0.56 -13.64 -7.94
N VAL A 66 0.50 -12.93 -6.82
CA VAL A 66 -0.71 -12.83 -5.99
C VAL A 66 -1.82 -12.05 -6.71
N PHE A 67 -1.49 -10.92 -7.33
CA PHE A 67 -2.44 -10.12 -8.09
C PHE A 67 -2.80 -10.74 -9.44
N LEU A 68 -1.92 -11.57 -9.99
CA LEU A 68 -2.19 -12.39 -11.18
C LEU A 68 -3.04 -13.64 -10.89
N SER A 69 -3.25 -14.00 -9.63
CA SER A 69 -3.99 -15.22 -9.29
C SER A 69 -5.43 -15.17 -9.78
N SER A 70 -5.95 -16.31 -10.24
CA SER A 70 -7.34 -16.43 -10.71
C SER A 70 -8.34 -16.00 -9.63
N PHE A 71 -8.08 -16.35 -8.37
CA PHE A 71 -8.87 -15.92 -7.24
C PHE A 71 -8.97 -14.40 -7.14
N TRP A 72 -7.85 -13.68 -7.25
CA TRP A 72 -7.82 -12.22 -7.18
C TRP A 72 -8.61 -11.59 -8.33
N GLN A 73 -8.38 -12.07 -9.55
CA GLN A 73 -9.07 -11.56 -10.74
C GLN A 73 -10.59 -11.80 -10.65
N GLN A 74 -11.00 -13.00 -10.24
CA GLN A 74 -12.43 -13.34 -10.10
C GLN A 74 -13.09 -12.56 -8.97
N LEU A 75 -12.40 -12.33 -7.84
CA LEU A 75 -12.90 -11.53 -6.73
C LEU A 75 -13.26 -10.11 -7.18
N PHE A 76 -12.34 -9.42 -7.84
CA PHE A 76 -12.57 -8.05 -8.31
C PHE A 76 -13.55 -7.99 -9.47
N LYS A 77 -13.55 -8.97 -10.37
CA LYS A 77 -14.56 -9.08 -11.42
C LYS A 77 -15.97 -9.20 -10.83
N ALA A 78 -16.15 -10.02 -9.79
CA ALA A 78 -17.42 -10.18 -9.09
C ALA A 78 -17.86 -8.90 -8.36
N GLN A 79 -16.90 -8.10 -7.89
CA GLN A 79 -17.16 -6.81 -7.24
C GLN A 79 -17.34 -5.64 -8.23
N GLY A 80 -17.24 -5.88 -9.54
CA GLY A 80 -17.36 -4.84 -10.57
C GLY A 80 -16.13 -3.92 -10.70
N THR A 81 -14.99 -4.34 -10.16
CA THR A 81 -13.72 -3.60 -10.22
C THR A 81 -12.92 -3.98 -11.45
N THR A 82 -12.37 -2.97 -12.13
CA THR A 82 -11.44 -3.20 -13.24
C THR A 82 -10.00 -3.24 -12.72
N LEU A 83 -9.36 -4.40 -12.85
CA LEU A 83 -7.93 -4.57 -12.55
C LEU A 83 -7.10 -4.21 -13.79
N SER A 84 -6.16 -3.30 -13.63
CA SER A 84 -5.16 -2.95 -14.64
C SER A 84 -3.78 -3.29 -14.11
N MET A 85 -3.00 -4.07 -14.85
CA MET A 85 -1.64 -4.44 -14.45
C MET A 85 -0.65 -3.45 -15.04
N SER A 86 0.32 -2.98 -14.25
CA SER A 86 1.46 -2.23 -14.81
C SER A 86 2.26 -3.15 -15.75
N SER A 87 2.83 -2.59 -16.82
CA SER A 87 3.73 -3.33 -17.71
C SER A 87 5.16 -3.19 -17.18
N SER A 88 5.97 -4.24 -17.30
CA SER A 88 7.38 -4.23 -16.88
C SER A 88 8.23 -3.16 -17.58
N TYR A 89 7.71 -2.54 -18.65
CA TYR A 89 8.37 -1.52 -19.46
C TYR A 89 7.71 -0.13 -19.37
N HIS A 90 6.68 0.07 -18.55
CA HIS A 90 6.08 1.40 -18.33
C HIS A 90 6.20 1.83 -16.87
N LEU A 91 7.42 2.26 -16.52
CA LEU A 91 7.76 2.99 -15.29
C LEU A 91 6.89 4.25 -15.08
N GLN A 92 6.22 4.77 -16.11
CA GLN A 92 5.35 5.95 -16.00
C GLN A 92 4.05 5.67 -15.24
N THR A 93 3.47 4.47 -15.35
CA THR A 93 2.21 4.13 -14.66
C THR A 93 2.46 3.70 -13.21
N ASP A 94 3.66 3.19 -12.93
CA ASP A 94 4.05 2.62 -11.62
C ASP A 94 5.07 3.48 -10.84
N GLY A 95 5.68 4.50 -11.47
CA GLY A 95 6.72 5.32 -10.87
C GLY A 95 6.23 6.10 -9.63
N GLN A 96 4.93 6.32 -9.52
CA GLN A 96 4.31 6.87 -8.32
C GLN A 96 4.36 5.89 -7.14
N SER A 97 4.04 4.61 -7.38
CA SER A 97 4.11 3.58 -6.33
C SER A 97 5.56 3.27 -5.99
N GLU A 98 6.46 3.30 -6.99
CA GLU A 98 7.89 3.02 -6.81
C GLU A 98 8.60 4.14 -6.02
N ALA A 99 8.34 5.42 -6.34
CA ALA A 99 8.89 6.55 -5.59
C ALA A 99 8.43 6.51 -4.13
N LEU A 100 7.16 6.20 -3.91
CA LEU A 100 6.55 6.08 -2.59
C LEU A 100 7.13 4.91 -1.80
N ASN A 101 7.29 3.74 -2.43
CA ASN A 101 7.94 2.59 -1.82
C ASN A 101 9.37 2.93 -1.40
N LYS A 102 10.14 3.64 -2.23
CA LYS A 102 11.49 4.12 -1.87
C LYS A 102 11.45 5.08 -0.68
N THR A 103 10.51 6.03 -0.66
CA THR A 103 10.35 6.96 0.47
C THR A 103 9.97 6.23 1.75
N LEU A 104 9.03 5.28 1.67
CA LEU A 104 8.58 4.48 2.80
C LEU A 104 9.70 3.57 3.32
N GLU A 105 10.43 2.90 2.42
CA GLU A 105 11.57 2.06 2.78
C GLU A 105 12.67 2.89 3.45
N MET A 106 12.97 4.08 2.93
CA MET A 106 13.93 5.01 3.54
C MET A 106 13.47 5.48 4.92
N TYR A 107 12.19 5.85 5.06
CA TYR A 107 11.62 6.24 6.34
C TYR A 107 11.70 5.10 7.36
N LEU A 108 11.28 3.89 6.98
CA LEU A 108 11.37 2.72 7.85
C LEU A 108 12.82 2.40 8.22
N ARG A 109 13.76 2.45 7.27
CA ARG A 109 15.20 2.27 7.54
C ARG A 109 15.72 3.25 8.59
N CYS A 110 15.29 4.51 8.56
CA CYS A 110 15.65 5.49 9.58
C CYS A 110 15.05 5.14 10.94
N PHE A 111 13.77 4.76 11.00
CA PHE A 111 13.08 4.44 12.24
C PHE A 111 13.56 3.16 12.91
N VAL A 112 14.00 2.18 12.12
CA VAL A 112 14.43 0.88 12.62
C VAL A 112 15.93 0.65 12.50
N PHE A 113 16.71 1.72 12.36
CA PHE A 113 18.16 1.65 12.21
C PHE A 113 18.81 0.87 13.37
N ASP A 114 18.50 1.25 14.62
CA ASP A 114 19.04 0.58 15.80
C ASP A 114 18.35 -0.75 16.10
N HIS A 115 17.09 -0.90 15.68
CA HIS A 115 16.24 -2.05 16.00
C HIS A 115 15.44 -2.54 14.78
N PRO A 116 16.08 -3.20 13.80
CA PRO A 116 15.45 -3.58 12.53
C PRO A 116 14.22 -4.50 12.66
N LYS A 117 14.05 -5.15 13.82
CA LYS A 117 12.93 -6.06 14.12
C LYS A 117 11.70 -5.36 14.71
N THR A 118 11.66 -4.02 14.81
CA THR A 118 10.54 -3.28 15.43
C THR A 118 9.72 -2.45 14.44
N TRP A 119 9.83 -2.71 13.13
CA TRP A 119 9.13 -1.91 12.12
C TRP A 119 7.60 -2.08 12.14
N VAL A 120 7.06 -3.24 12.56
CA VAL A 120 5.60 -3.45 12.59
C VAL A 120 4.89 -2.45 13.51
N PRO A 121 5.32 -2.26 14.78
CA PRO A 121 4.80 -1.19 15.64
C PRO A 121 4.94 0.23 15.07
N MET A 122 5.89 0.45 14.16
CA MET A 122 6.14 1.77 13.56
C MET A 122 5.25 2.04 12.34
N LEU A 123 4.59 1.04 11.76
CA LEU A 123 3.74 1.23 10.59
C LEU A 123 2.63 2.26 10.77
N PRO A 124 1.86 2.28 11.88
CA PRO A 124 0.82 3.29 12.06
C PRO A 124 1.39 4.70 12.06
N TRP A 125 2.56 4.90 12.66
CA TRP A 125 3.27 6.18 12.68
C TRP A 125 3.78 6.56 11.29
N ALA A 126 4.34 5.61 10.54
CA ALA A 126 4.76 5.83 9.17
C ALA A 126 3.57 6.21 8.27
N GLN A 127 2.43 5.55 8.42
CA GLN A 127 1.21 5.87 7.69
C GLN A 127 0.68 7.26 8.05
N PHE A 128 0.67 7.61 9.34
CA PHE A 128 0.25 8.93 9.78
C PHE A 128 1.16 10.01 9.21
N TRP A 129 2.47 9.89 9.40
CA TRP A 129 3.48 10.81 8.85
C TRP A 129 3.32 10.99 7.33
N TYR A 130 3.19 9.88 6.60
CA TYR A 130 3.06 9.92 5.15
C TYR A 130 1.80 10.70 4.71
N ASN A 131 0.68 10.50 5.41
CA ASN A 131 -0.60 11.12 5.07
C ASN A 131 -0.75 12.55 5.59
N SER A 132 0.00 12.97 6.61
CA SER A 132 0.00 14.34 7.15
C SER A 132 1.09 15.24 6.57
N SER A 133 2.11 14.67 5.92
CA SER A 133 3.17 15.41 5.25
C SER A 133 2.68 16.06 3.95
N TRP A 134 3.37 17.11 3.50
CA TRP A 134 3.05 17.78 2.24
C TRP A 134 3.43 16.94 1.01
N HIS A 135 2.52 16.83 0.04
CA HIS A 135 2.77 16.14 -1.23
C HIS A 135 2.70 17.11 -2.40
N HIS A 136 3.83 17.32 -3.08
CA HIS A 136 3.89 18.22 -4.25
C HIS A 136 2.93 17.84 -5.38
N SER A 137 2.63 16.55 -5.55
CA SER A 137 1.74 16.10 -6.63
C SER A 137 0.26 16.45 -6.41
N VAL A 138 -0.16 16.68 -5.16
CA VAL A 138 -1.54 17.07 -4.79
C VAL A 138 -1.61 18.52 -4.33
N GLY A 139 -0.48 19.11 -3.94
CA GLY A 139 -0.42 20.47 -3.40
C GLY A 139 -1.02 20.61 -2.01
N MET A 140 -1.13 19.51 -1.27
CA MET A 140 -1.59 19.46 0.13
C MET A 140 -1.25 18.10 0.75
N PRO A 141 -1.42 17.91 2.07
CA PRO A 141 -1.33 16.60 2.70
C PRO A 141 -2.40 15.63 2.18
N PRO A 142 -2.07 14.34 1.95
CA PRO A 142 -3.04 13.34 1.51
C PRO A 142 -4.26 13.21 2.42
N PHE A 143 -4.08 13.38 3.73
CA PHE A 143 -5.18 13.40 4.69
C PHE A 143 -6.17 14.53 4.39
N GLN A 144 -5.66 15.73 4.09
CA GLN A 144 -6.48 16.87 3.74
C GLN A 144 -7.18 16.68 2.40
N ALA A 145 -6.48 16.10 1.41
CA ALA A 145 -7.08 15.79 0.12
C ALA A 145 -8.23 14.77 0.23
N LEU A 146 -8.11 13.80 1.13
CA LEU A 146 -9.12 12.76 1.32
C LEU A 146 -10.32 13.22 2.17
N TYR A 147 -10.06 13.91 3.29
CA TYR A 147 -11.09 14.25 4.28
C TYR A 147 -11.57 15.71 4.22
N GLY A 148 -10.94 16.57 3.42
CA GLY A 148 -11.29 17.98 3.31
C GLY A 148 -10.95 18.83 4.55
N ARG A 149 -10.13 18.31 5.46
CA ARG A 149 -9.71 18.99 6.70
C ARG A 149 -8.26 18.65 7.06
N GLU A 150 -7.64 19.49 7.87
CA GLU A 150 -6.27 19.24 8.34
C GLU A 150 -6.19 17.97 9.21
N PRO A 151 -5.04 17.28 9.19
CA PRO A 151 -4.78 16.17 10.10
C PRO A 151 -4.85 16.64 11.57
N PRO A 152 -5.42 15.82 12.47
CA PRO A 152 -5.53 16.13 13.89
C PRO A 152 -4.18 16.14 14.61
#